data_AF-A0A6V8CQX9-F1
#
_entry.id   AF-A0A6V8CQX9-F1
#
_cell.length_a   1.000
_cell.length_b   1.000
_cell.length_c   1.000
_cell.angle_alpha   90.00
_cell.angle_beta   90.00
_cell.angle_gamma   90.00
#
_symmetry.space_group_name_H-M   'P 1'
#
loop_
_entity.id
_entity.type
_entity.pdbx_description
1 polymer ?
#
loop_
_entity_poly.entity_id
_entity_poly.type
_entity_poly.pdbx_seq_one_letter_code
_entity_poly.pdbx_strand_id
1 'polypeptide(L)' 'EQLGELMNQTHESLRMIGVSTPEVDSIVKSLQSKEGVLGARMMGGGFGGMILVLVENDSVLPQHPLLVPSKAGFIEELF' A
#
# COMPACT_ATOMS: atom_id res chain seq x y z
N GLU A 1 0.21 -14.08 4.32
CA GLU A 1 0.41 -14.42 2.89
C GLU A 1 -0.78 -14.02 2.02
N GLN A 2 -1.99 -14.54 2.23
CA GLN A 2 -3.18 -14.23 1.39
C GLN A 2 -3.47 -12.74 1.15
N LEU A 3 -3.32 -11.87 2.16
CA LEU A 3 -3.60 -10.44 2.01
C LEU A 3 -2.72 -9.76 0.95
N GLY A 4 -1.43 -10.09 0.90
CA GLY A 4 -0.49 -9.49 -0.04
C GLY A 4 -0.81 -9.86 -1.49
N GLU A 5 -1.19 -11.11 -1.72
CA GLU A 5 -1.64 -11.58 -3.03
C GLU A 5 -2.94 -10.88 -3.46
N LEU A 6 -3.91 -10.74 -2.56
CA LEU A 6 -5.14 -9.98 -2.82
C LEU A 6 -4.84 -8.50 -3.11
N MET A 7 -3.86 -7.88 -2.44
CA MET A 7 -3.42 -6.52 -2.76
C MET A 7 -2.90 -6.42 -4.19
N ASN A 8 -2.08 -7.38 -4.64
CA ASN A 8 -1.56 -7.40 -6.00
C ASN A 8 -2.67 -7.61 -7.05
N GLN A 9 -3.57 -8.56 -6.83
CA GLN A 9 -4.72 -8.81 -7.71
C GLN A 9 -5.64 -7.59 -7.82
N THR A 10 -5.88 -6.90 -6.71
CA THR A 10 -6.71 -5.70 -6.72
C THR A 10 -6.01 -4.51 -7.38
N HIS A 11 -4.67 -4.41 -7.34
CA HIS A 11 -3.95 -3.43 -8.15
C HIS A 11 -4.16 -3.69 -9.65
N GLU A 12 -4.05 -4.95 -10.10
CA GLU A 12 -4.30 -5.30 -11.50
C GLU A 12 -5.73 -4.93 -11.94
N SER A 13 -6.72 -5.16 -11.08
CA SER A 13 -8.10 -4.72 -11.33
C SER A 13 -8.20 -3.19 -11.52
N LEU A 14 -7.49 -2.40 -10.70
CA LEU A 14 -7.47 -0.93 -10.82
C LEU A 14 -6.80 -0.46 -12.12
N ARG A 15 -5.75 -1.16 -12.56
CA ARG A 15 -5.11 -0.93 -13.85
C ARG A 15 -6.10 -1.17 -14.99
N MET A 16 -6.83 -2.29 -14.92
CA MET A 16 -7.81 -2.70 -15.93
C MET A 16 -8.99 -1.72 -16.07
N ILE A 17 -9.43 -1.09 -14.97
CA ILE A 17 -10.49 -0.06 -15.03
C ILE A 17 -9.97 1.34 -15.39
N GLY A 18 -8.68 1.48 -15.69
CA GLY A 18 -8.08 2.71 -16.22
C GLY A 18 -7.85 3.82 -15.18
N VAL A 19 -7.81 3.49 -13.89
CA VAL A 19 -7.55 4.49 -12.83
C VAL A 19 -6.08 4.55 -12.40
N SER A 20 -5.21 3.68 -12.91
CA SER A 20 -3.77 3.74 -12.66
C SER A 20 -3.02 4.59 -13.70
N THR A 21 -1.71 4.80 -13.49
CA THR A 21 -0.81 5.44 -14.45
C THR A 21 0.42 4.57 -14.68
N PRO A 22 1.12 4.71 -15.83
CA PRO A 22 2.37 3.96 -16.08
C PRO A 22 3.44 4.19 -15.00
N GLU A 23 3.49 5.37 -14.40
CA GLU A 23 4.41 5.71 -13.31
C GLU A 23 4.07 4.93 -12.04
N VAL A 24 2.80 4.94 -11.62
CA VAL A 24 2.33 4.16 -10.45
C VAL A 24 2.56 2.67 -10.67
N ASP A 25 2.23 2.15 -11.85
CA ASP A 25 2.41 0.75 -12.21
C ASP A 25 3.88 0.32 -12.10
N SER A 26 4.79 1.18 -12.57
CA SER A 26 6.24 0.93 -12.49
C SER A 26 6.73 0.86 -11.05
N ILE A 27 6.28 1.78 -10.19
CA ILE A 27 6.66 1.79 -8.77
C ILE A 27 6.09 0.58 -8.04
N VAL A 28 4.80 0.27 -8.24
CA VAL A 28 4.15 -0.90 -7.62
C VAL A 28 4.86 -2.19 -8.03
N LYS A 29 5.17 -2.35 -9.31
CA LYS A 29 5.91 -3.53 -9.82
C LYS A 29 7.30 -3.63 -9.17
N SER A 30 8.02 -2.52 -9.04
CA SER A 30 9.33 -2.50 -8.38
C SER A 30 9.24 -2.85 -6.89
N LEU A 31 8.16 -2.47 -6.22
CA LEU A 31 7.94 -2.82 -4.81
C LEU A 31 7.58 -4.29 -4.65
N GLN A 32 6.67 -4.82 -5.47
CA GLN A 32 6.26 -6.23 -5.46
C GLN A 32 7.44 -7.19 -5.72
N SER A 33 8.49 -6.75 -6.42
CA SER A 33 9.69 -7.57 -6.66
C SER A 33 10.74 -7.52 -5.56
N LYS A 34 10.55 -6.74 -4.49
CA LYS A 34 11.51 -6.65 -3.37
C LYS A 34 11.30 -7.80 -2.39
N GLU A 35 12.40 -8.36 -1.91
CA GLU A 35 12.40 -9.34 -0.83
C GLU A 35 11.74 -8.76 0.43
N GLY A 36 10.90 -9.55 1.09
CA GLY A 36 10.13 -9.13 2.28
C GLY A 36 8.89 -8.27 1.98
N VAL A 37 8.63 -7.89 0.73
CA VAL A 37 7.35 -7.26 0.33
C VAL A 37 6.33 -8.35 0.02
N LEU A 38 5.27 -8.40 0.81
CA LEU A 38 4.19 -9.38 0.67
C LEU A 38 3.16 -8.95 -0.39
N GLY A 39 3.00 -7.64 -0.60
CA GLY A 39 2.14 -7.09 -1.64
C GLY A 39 2.18 -5.57 -1.69
N ALA A 40 1.89 -4.99 -2.85
CA ALA A 40 1.81 -3.54 -3.01
C ALA A 40 0.71 -3.16 -3.99
N ARG A 41 0.02 -2.04 -3.72
CA ARG A 41 -1.03 -1.52 -4.59
C ARG A 41 -1.24 -0.03 -4.44
N MET A 42 -1.78 0.60 -5.47
CA MET A 42 -2.30 1.97 -5.36
C MET A 42 -3.46 2.08 -4.37
N MET A 43 -3.57 3.23 -3.71
CA MET A 43 -4.64 3.58 -2.76
C MET A 43 -5.21 4.96 -3.10
N GLY A 44 -6.53 5.10 -2.98
CA GLY A 44 -7.25 6.36 -3.19
C GLY A 44 -8.05 6.37 -4.49
N GLY A 45 -8.34 7.56 -5.01
CA GLY A 45 -9.17 7.76 -6.21
C GLY A 45 -8.48 7.44 -7.54
N GLY A 46 -7.15 7.26 -7.54
CA GLY A 46 -6.35 6.94 -8.72
C GLY A 46 -5.63 8.12 -9.36
N PHE A 47 -5.04 7.87 -10.52
CA PHE A 47 -4.24 8.80 -11.33
C PHE A 47 -2.99 9.35 -10.63
N GLY A 48 -2.42 8.58 -9.70
CA GLY A 48 -1.28 8.97 -8.88
C GLY A 48 -1.54 8.67 -7.40
N GLY A 49 -0.95 9.49 -6.52
CA GLY A 49 -1.23 9.47 -5.09
C GLY A 49 -0.34 8.50 -4.31
N MET A 50 -0.97 7.66 -3.49
CA MET A 50 -0.29 6.82 -2.52
C MET A 50 -0.26 5.36 -2.95
N ILE A 51 0.81 4.67 -2.55
CA ILE A 51 0.95 3.22 -2.68
C ILE A 51 0.94 2.64 -1.27
N LEU A 52 0.07 1.66 -1.03
CA LEU A 52 0.06 0.85 0.17
C LEU A 52 0.95 -0.37 -0.06
N VAL A 53 1.91 -0.60 0.83
CA VAL A 53 2.85 -1.72 0.78
C VAL A 53 2.72 -2.54 2.05
N LEU A 54 2.52 -3.84 1.91
CA LEU A 54 2.55 -4.80 3.00
C LEU A 54 3.94 -5.45 3.03
N VAL A 55 4.62 -5.33 4.19
CA VAL A 55 5.97 -5.84 4.40
C VAL A 55 6.01 -6.81 5.57
N GLU A 56 6.98 -7.73 5.57
CA GLU A 56 7.18 -8.68 6.66
C GLU A 56 7.58 -8.00 7.99
N ASN A 57 8.36 -6.93 7.92
CA ASN A 57 8.82 -6.15 9.07
C ASN A 57 9.33 -4.75 8.62
N ASP A 58 9.71 -3.92 9.59
CA ASP A 58 10.20 -2.55 9.39
C ASP A 58 11.56 -2.46 8.67
N SER A 59 12.36 -3.53 8.70
CA SER A 59 13.67 -3.57 8.01
C SER A 59 13.58 -3.72 6.49
N VAL A 60 12.41 -4.09 5.95
CA VAL A 60 12.19 -4.31 4.50
C VAL A 60 12.30 -3.00 3.71
N LEU A 61 11.86 -1.88 4.29
CA LEU A 61 11.90 -0.55 3.66
C LEU A 61 12.52 0.49 4.63
N PRO A 62 13.81 0.36 4.96
CA PRO A 62 14.44 1.14 6.03
C PRO A 62 14.55 2.64 5.70
N GLN A 63 14.47 2.97 4.42
CA GLN A 63 14.50 4.35 3.90
C GLN A 63 13.19 5.11 4.18
N HIS A 64 12.11 4.41 4.56
CA HIS A 64 10.77 4.97 4.70
C HIS A 64 10.46 5.06 6.20
N PRO A 65 10.15 6.27 6.74
CA PRO A 65 9.93 6.43 8.16
C PRO A 65 8.70 5.64 8.61
N LEU A 66 8.86 4.82 9.64
CA LEU A 66 7.73 4.22 10.34
C LEU A 66 7.00 5.32 11.10
N LEU A 67 5.82 5.71 10.61
CA LEU A 67 4.97 6.66 11.31
C LEU A 67 4.25 5.94 12.46
N VAL A 68 4.60 6.31 13.69
CA VAL A 68 3.89 5.84 14.89
C VAL A 68 2.74 6.81 15.17
N PRO A 69 1.47 6.37 15.11
CA PRO A 69 0.34 7.23 15.47
C PRO A 69 0.44 7.63 16.95
N SER A 70 0.10 8.88 17.27
CA SER A 70 0.24 9.42 18.62
C SER A 70 -0.59 8.66 19.67
N LYS A 71 -1.82 8.27 19.32
CA LYS A 71 -2.78 7.49 20.13
C LYS A 71 -3.96 7.05 19.24
N ALA A 72 -4.62 5.94 19.57
CA ALA A 72 -5.90 5.58 18.94
C ALA A 72 -6.98 6.63 19.23
N GLY A 73 -7.85 6.94 18.26
CA GLY A 73 -9.02 7.78 18.51
C GLY A 73 -9.84 7.21 19.68
N PHE A 74 -10.28 8.07 20.60
CA PHE A 74 -11.18 7.68 21.68
C PHE A 74 -12.58 8.19 21.35
N ILE A 75 -13.61 7.43 21.73
CA ILE A 75 -14.99 7.89 21.72
C ILE A 75 -15.30 8.38 23.13
N GLU A 76 -15.72 9.63 23.24
CA GLU A 76 -16.22 10.22 24.48
C GLU A 76 -17.69 10.58 24.26
N GLU A 77 -18.60 9.89 24.94
CA GLU A 77 -20.01 10.25 24.98
C GLU A 77 -20.20 11.30 26.07
N LEU A 78 -20.49 12.53 25.66
CA LEU A 78 -20.88 13.62 26.56
C LEU A 78 -22.39 13.51 26.79
N PHE A 79 -22.79 13.06 27.98
CA PHE A 79 -24.19 13.09 28.44
C PHE A 79 -24.58 14.49 28.93
#